data_AF-A0A9D1IYE8-F1
#
_entry.id   AF-A0A9D1IYE8-F1
#
_cell.length_a   1.000
_cell.length_b   1.000
_cell.length_c   1.000
_cell.angle_alpha   90.00
_cell.angle_beta   90.00
_cell.angle_gamma   90.00
#
_symmetry.space_group_name_H-M   'P 1'
#
loop_
_entity.id
_entity.type
_entity.pdbx_description
1 polymer ?
#
loop_
_entity_poly.entity_id
_entity_poly.type
_entity_poly.pdbx_seq_one_letter_code
_entity_poly.pdbx_strand_id
1 'polypeptide(L)'
;MDVKKVKKLARDFWYGKPHRERRLGDLYIPKTGLYKHREWRGFKDTMYYFNRIWLYNYGMLVADVMKYGGPWTLAKGIWRYRWVGQTYLTVMHWFDRGFEGLRGEAMKATGWHYRAMVNETIRQFMRMFSADANLHGGKHNELWHKTAAHDETVAGAIFYPWRDRMDDVPLQMIPYFVTCHVNCHTVLNYIDAAQSIGLPGDPCPMCQAEAGLSILDDMPDYFPFLVTSNEACDGSVGTSILQDWAYDKPLFAMPQPMQFDDPLVQKHCRREIEECWKFIEEQTGMPMNWDVFVEYIEKYNQLTLFEREKWDVAANTPYYPINGVGQALYRIYYSQDGYRDIWAQTDKKVKKIMYRCVEKKIETFPETRHRVLAWSCAPLYYSHWCTWAYNCWGLNTIMNMDSLMFDIVMRTDTKEHLMEDFTLYNEWAPMRRMAVGGYKHIFEIWENMERFNCDMVMMYDQVQCKGMQGITGMFEDEFRKRNIHAIWMPHALPDSRTVSRMEIRRIVNDYMFTVMHEEPLDPTLLEFDDSMSW
;
A
#
# COMPACT_ATOMS: atom_id res chain seq x y z
N MET A 1 40.65 11.52 -27.51
CA MET A 1 39.64 10.87 -26.64
C MET A 1 40.09 9.42 -26.43
N ASP A 2 40.31 8.99 -25.19
CA ASP A 2 40.83 7.65 -24.86
C ASP A 2 39.85 6.56 -25.35
N VAL A 3 40.32 5.67 -26.24
CA VAL A 3 39.51 4.60 -26.87
C VAL A 3 38.82 3.72 -25.82
N LYS A 4 39.43 3.51 -24.66
CA LYS A 4 38.82 2.74 -23.56
C LYS A 4 37.61 3.46 -22.98
N LYS A 5 37.69 4.78 -22.80
CA LYS A 5 36.57 5.61 -22.33
C LYS A 5 35.41 5.60 -23.33
N VAL A 6 35.71 5.68 -24.63
CA VAL A 6 34.67 5.63 -25.68
C VAL A 6 33.96 4.28 -25.70
N LYS A 7 34.71 3.17 -25.64
CA LYS A 7 34.12 1.82 -25.57
C LYS A 7 33.25 1.62 -24.33
N LYS A 8 33.69 2.12 -23.17
CA LYS A 8 32.89 2.09 -21.94
C LYS A 8 31.60 2.89 -22.09
N LEU A 9 31.69 4.14 -22.54
CA LEU A 9 30.52 4.99 -22.77
C LEU A 9 29.52 4.36 -23.75
N ALA A 10 30.00 3.76 -24.83
CA ALA A 10 29.13 3.05 -25.79
C ALA A 10 28.44 1.84 -25.14
N ARG A 11 29.16 1.05 -24.33
CA ARG A 11 28.57 -0.07 -23.59
C ARG A 11 27.52 0.41 -22.58
N ASP A 12 27.86 1.42 -21.78
CA ASP A 12 26.96 1.97 -20.75
C ASP A 12 25.72 2.61 -21.39
N PHE A 13 25.85 3.20 -22.59
CA PHE A 13 24.71 3.69 -23.36
C PHE A 13 23.75 2.55 -23.74
N TRP A 14 24.28 1.45 -24.29
CA TRP A 14 23.45 0.33 -24.74
C TRP A 14 22.87 -0.52 -23.61
N TYR A 15 23.66 -0.81 -22.59
CA TYR A 15 23.33 -1.78 -21.53
C TYR A 15 23.05 -1.14 -20.17
N GLY A 16 23.27 0.16 -20.01
CA GLY A 16 23.21 0.84 -18.74
C GLY A 16 24.49 0.66 -17.92
N LYS A 17 24.67 1.53 -16.93
CA LYS A 17 25.78 1.39 -15.99
C LYS A 17 25.56 0.20 -15.04
N PRO A 18 26.62 -0.55 -14.66
CA PRO A 18 26.56 -1.52 -13.57
C PRO A 18 26.05 -0.89 -12.28
N HIS A 19 25.46 -1.69 -11.38
CA HIS A 19 24.80 -1.21 -10.14
C HIS A 19 25.65 -0.19 -9.37
N ARG A 20 26.89 -0.55 -9.05
CA ARG A 20 27.82 0.26 -8.24
C ARG A 20 28.36 1.52 -8.93
N GLU A 21 28.05 1.73 -10.20
CA GLU A 21 28.53 2.89 -10.99
C GLU A 21 27.39 3.86 -11.36
N ARG A 22 26.15 3.59 -10.94
CA ARG A 22 24.97 4.35 -11.36
C ARG A 22 24.98 5.79 -10.85
N ARG A 23 25.41 6.00 -9.60
CA ARG A 23 25.41 7.31 -8.93
C ARG A 23 24.01 7.91 -8.91
N LEU A 24 23.06 7.16 -8.37
CA LEU A 24 21.64 7.49 -8.38
C LEU A 24 21.32 8.76 -7.58
N GLY A 25 22.07 9.02 -6.50
CA GLY A 25 21.94 10.24 -5.70
C GLY A 25 22.16 11.53 -6.49
N ASP A 26 23.03 11.50 -7.51
CA ASP A 26 23.30 12.66 -8.36
C ASP A 26 22.09 13.08 -9.20
N LEU A 27 21.12 12.18 -9.42
CA LEU A 27 19.90 12.45 -10.17
C LEU A 27 18.97 13.41 -9.44
N TYR A 28 19.03 13.50 -8.11
CA TYR A 28 18.10 14.31 -7.34
C TYR A 28 18.39 15.81 -7.46
N ILE A 29 17.33 16.59 -7.63
CA ILE A 29 17.33 18.03 -7.41
C ILE A 29 17.32 18.24 -5.89
N PRO A 30 18.31 18.96 -5.33
CA PRO A 30 18.41 19.21 -3.89
C PRO A 30 17.08 19.69 -3.29
N LYS A 31 16.76 19.22 -2.07
CA LYS A 31 15.53 19.46 -1.30
C LYS A 31 14.28 18.79 -1.82
N THR A 32 14.10 18.72 -3.13
CA THR A 32 12.80 18.41 -3.72
C THR A 32 12.48 16.92 -3.84
N GLY A 33 13.48 16.03 -3.70
CA GLY A 33 13.31 14.59 -3.96
C GLY A 33 12.90 14.26 -5.41
N LEU A 34 12.92 15.24 -6.34
CA LEU A 34 12.61 15.06 -7.76
C LEU A 34 13.89 14.77 -8.54
N TYR A 35 13.78 14.03 -9.65
CA TYR A 35 14.92 13.84 -10.56
C TYR A 35 15.13 15.06 -11.49
N LYS A 36 16.40 15.50 -11.61
CA LYS A 36 16.89 16.48 -12.61
C LYS A 36 16.59 16.03 -14.03
N HIS A 37 16.82 14.74 -14.27
CA HIS A 37 16.48 14.02 -15.48
C HIS A 37 16.25 12.56 -15.11
N ARG A 38 15.45 11.84 -15.89
CA ARG A 38 15.22 10.42 -15.62
C ARG A 38 16.50 9.61 -15.74
N GLU A 39 16.55 8.53 -14.97
CA GLU A 39 17.63 7.56 -14.96
C GLU A 39 17.79 6.90 -16.34
N TRP A 40 19.01 6.95 -16.91
CA TRP A 40 19.35 6.18 -18.09
C TRP A 40 19.65 4.73 -17.73
N ARG A 41 18.80 3.82 -18.22
CA ARG A 41 18.79 2.41 -17.84
C ARG A 41 19.53 1.49 -18.81
N GLY A 42 20.16 2.06 -19.84
CA GLY A 42 20.52 1.37 -21.07
C GLY A 42 19.37 1.46 -22.07
N PHE A 43 19.67 1.35 -23.36
CA PHE A 43 18.70 1.61 -24.42
C PHE A 43 17.42 0.77 -24.27
N LYS A 44 17.54 -0.56 -24.10
CA LYS A 44 16.40 -1.48 -24.03
C LYS A 44 15.46 -1.15 -22.87
N ASP A 45 16.02 -1.00 -21.68
CA ASP A 45 15.23 -0.78 -20.47
C ASP A 45 14.71 0.66 -20.39
N THR A 46 15.46 1.65 -20.89
CA THR A 46 14.98 3.04 -20.98
C THR A 46 13.83 3.15 -21.96
N MET A 47 13.92 2.52 -23.14
CA MET A 47 12.82 2.50 -24.10
C MET A 47 11.62 1.71 -23.59
N TYR A 48 11.84 0.65 -22.82
CA TYR A 48 10.73 -0.04 -22.15
C TYR A 48 10.06 0.87 -21.13
N TYR A 49 10.83 1.48 -20.23
CA TYR A 49 10.31 2.40 -19.21
C TYR A 49 9.53 3.54 -19.86
N PHE A 50 10.11 4.18 -20.88
CA PHE A 50 9.45 5.27 -21.60
C PHE A 50 8.15 4.84 -22.29
N ASN A 51 8.16 3.73 -23.05
CA ASN A 51 7.00 3.33 -23.85
C ASN A 51 5.92 2.61 -23.03
N ARG A 52 6.30 1.76 -22.07
CA ARG A 52 5.41 0.80 -21.41
C ARG A 52 5.05 1.18 -19.99
N ILE A 53 5.80 2.09 -19.38
CA ILE A 53 5.47 2.67 -18.07
C ILE A 53 5.04 4.11 -18.30
N TRP A 54 5.90 4.96 -18.86
CA TRP A 54 5.65 6.40 -18.91
C TRP A 54 4.53 6.83 -19.88
N LEU A 55 4.72 6.66 -21.19
CA LEU A 55 3.71 7.03 -22.20
C LEU A 55 2.42 6.26 -22.00
N TYR A 56 2.57 4.98 -21.69
CA TYR A 56 1.44 4.09 -21.50
C TYR A 56 0.58 4.51 -20.30
N ASN A 57 1.19 4.88 -19.16
CA ASN A 57 0.44 5.38 -18.02
C ASN A 57 -0.30 6.66 -18.39
N TYR A 58 0.34 7.67 -19.01
CA TYR A 58 -0.39 8.88 -19.44
C TYR A 58 -1.55 8.58 -20.40
N GLY A 59 -1.35 7.65 -21.35
CA GLY A 59 -2.42 7.22 -22.24
C GLY A 59 -3.58 6.57 -21.47
N MET A 60 -3.28 5.73 -20.48
CA MET A 60 -4.30 5.15 -19.60
C MET A 60 -4.94 6.17 -18.67
N LEU A 61 -4.18 7.10 -18.09
CA LEU A 61 -4.71 8.18 -17.26
C LEU A 61 -5.82 8.93 -18.02
N VAL A 62 -5.56 9.28 -19.28
CA VAL A 62 -6.56 9.93 -20.15
C VAL A 62 -7.71 8.97 -20.47
N ALA A 63 -7.42 7.74 -20.89
CA ALA A 63 -8.46 6.78 -21.27
C ALA A 63 -9.39 6.42 -20.10
N ASP A 64 -8.85 6.23 -18.90
CA ASP A 64 -9.59 5.87 -17.70
C ASP A 64 -10.45 7.05 -17.22
N VAL A 65 -9.90 8.27 -17.22
CA VAL A 65 -10.70 9.48 -16.93
C VAL A 65 -11.85 9.61 -17.92
N MET A 66 -11.61 9.40 -19.21
CA MET A 66 -12.66 9.40 -20.23
C MET A 66 -13.70 8.29 -19.99
N LYS A 67 -13.26 7.11 -19.56
CA LYS A 67 -14.12 5.94 -19.32
C LYS A 67 -15.03 6.10 -18.10
N TYR A 68 -14.52 6.65 -16.99
CA TYR A 68 -15.21 6.56 -15.69
C TYR A 68 -16.02 7.80 -15.29
N GLY A 69 -15.96 8.90 -16.03
CA GLY A 69 -16.80 10.08 -15.75
C GLY A 69 -16.49 11.32 -16.58
N GLY A 70 -15.44 11.28 -17.39
CA GLY A 70 -15.09 12.34 -18.32
C GLY A 70 -14.26 13.48 -17.71
N PRO A 71 -13.65 14.30 -18.58
CA PRO A 71 -12.68 15.32 -18.17
C PRO A 71 -13.33 16.47 -17.40
N TRP A 72 -14.63 16.74 -17.63
CA TRP A 72 -15.35 17.79 -16.92
C TRP A 72 -15.58 17.46 -15.44
N THR A 73 -15.96 16.22 -15.15
CA THR A 73 -16.12 15.71 -13.78
C THR A 73 -14.78 15.74 -13.04
N LEU A 74 -13.70 15.33 -13.70
CA LEU A 74 -12.36 15.46 -13.15
C LEU A 74 -11.98 16.92 -12.89
N ALA A 75 -12.24 17.83 -13.82
CA ALA A 75 -11.90 19.26 -13.65
C ALA A 75 -12.62 19.88 -12.46
N LYS A 76 -13.90 19.55 -12.26
CA LYS A 76 -14.65 19.92 -11.06
C LYS A 76 -14.02 19.36 -9.79
N GLY A 77 -13.65 18.07 -9.79
CA GLY A 77 -12.98 17.42 -8.67
C GLY A 77 -11.63 18.07 -8.33
N ILE A 78 -10.79 18.36 -9.33
CA ILE A 78 -9.51 19.06 -9.15
C ILE A 78 -9.70 20.45 -8.53
N TRP A 79 -10.77 21.15 -8.90
CA TRP A 79 -11.04 22.49 -8.38
C TRP A 79 -11.60 22.48 -6.96
N ARG A 80 -12.39 21.46 -6.62
CA ARG A 80 -13.05 21.35 -5.31
C ARG A 80 -12.18 20.68 -4.24
N TYR A 81 -11.46 19.63 -4.62
CA TYR A 81 -10.77 18.74 -3.68
C TYR A 81 -9.26 18.90 -3.75
N ARG A 82 -8.64 19.26 -2.62
CA ARG A 82 -7.21 19.62 -2.57
C ARG A 82 -6.31 18.45 -2.94
N TRP A 83 -6.64 17.26 -2.45
CA TRP A 83 -5.83 16.05 -2.60
C TRP A 83 -5.67 15.59 -4.06
N VAL A 84 -6.62 15.94 -4.95
CA VAL A 84 -6.62 15.51 -6.34
C VAL A 84 -5.49 16.15 -7.13
N GLY A 85 -5.38 17.48 -7.07
CA GLY A 85 -4.38 18.23 -7.81
C GLY A 85 -2.95 17.92 -7.35
N GLN A 86 -2.77 17.61 -6.06
CA GLN A 86 -1.47 17.37 -5.43
C GLN A 86 -0.95 15.94 -5.65
N THR A 87 -1.84 14.99 -5.94
CA THR A 87 -1.53 13.55 -6.05
C THR A 87 -1.60 13.05 -7.48
N TYR A 88 -2.64 13.41 -8.25
CA TYR A 88 -2.88 12.79 -9.54
C TYR A 88 -1.94 13.31 -10.64
N LEU A 89 -1.73 14.63 -10.70
CA LEU A 89 -0.88 15.26 -11.71
C LEU A 89 0.60 14.90 -11.55
N THR A 90 0.99 14.49 -10.34
CA THR A 90 2.36 14.22 -9.91
C THR A 90 2.67 12.73 -9.78
N VAL A 91 1.71 11.84 -10.09
CA VAL A 91 1.83 10.38 -9.90
C VAL A 91 3.09 9.78 -10.53
N MET A 92 3.60 10.34 -11.63
CA MET A 92 4.82 9.82 -12.27
C MET A 92 6.09 9.96 -11.42
N HIS A 93 6.12 10.89 -10.47
CA HIS A 93 7.20 10.98 -9.49
C HIS A 93 7.21 9.79 -8.53
N TRP A 94 6.04 9.26 -8.17
CA TRP A 94 5.93 8.04 -7.37
C TRP A 94 6.51 6.83 -8.09
N PHE A 95 6.30 6.70 -9.41
CA PHE A 95 6.98 5.69 -10.24
C PHE A 95 8.49 5.92 -10.28
N ASP A 96 8.94 7.15 -10.52
CA ASP A 96 10.37 7.43 -10.64
C ASP A 96 11.15 7.05 -9.36
N ARG A 97 10.55 7.24 -8.17
CA ARG A 97 11.10 6.82 -6.87
C ARG A 97 10.99 5.32 -6.62
N GLY A 98 9.83 4.71 -6.89
CA GLY A 98 9.60 3.27 -6.69
C GLY A 98 10.38 2.36 -7.64
N PHE A 99 10.92 2.93 -8.74
CA PHE A 99 11.62 2.22 -9.81
C PHE A 99 13.09 2.64 -9.94
N GLU A 100 13.62 3.36 -8.95
CA GLU A 100 15.03 3.75 -8.92
C GLU A 100 15.93 2.51 -9.02
N GLY A 101 16.86 2.49 -9.97
CA GLY A 101 17.81 1.39 -10.12
C GLY A 101 17.23 0.09 -10.69
N LEU A 102 15.90 -0.06 -10.81
CA LEU A 102 15.27 -1.26 -11.36
C LEU A 102 15.60 -1.44 -12.85
N ARG A 103 15.83 -2.70 -13.25
CA ARG A 103 16.17 -3.11 -14.62
C ARG A 103 15.49 -4.43 -14.99
N GLY A 104 15.52 -4.77 -16.27
CA GLY A 104 15.14 -6.10 -16.76
C GLY A 104 13.73 -6.52 -16.36
N GLU A 105 13.57 -7.76 -15.92
CA GLU A 105 12.27 -8.32 -15.54
C GLU A 105 11.73 -7.73 -14.22
N ALA A 106 12.61 -7.28 -13.30
CA ALA A 106 12.22 -6.64 -12.05
C ALA A 106 11.37 -5.38 -12.28
N MET A 107 11.85 -4.53 -13.20
CA MET A 107 11.15 -3.31 -13.62
C MET A 107 9.82 -3.63 -14.30
N LYS A 108 9.74 -4.72 -15.06
CA LYS A 108 8.52 -5.08 -15.83
C LYS A 108 7.42 -5.58 -14.92
N ALA A 109 7.71 -6.52 -14.02
CA ALA A 109 6.71 -7.07 -13.11
C ALA A 109 6.23 -6.01 -12.11
N THR A 110 7.15 -5.28 -11.47
CA THR A 110 6.81 -4.13 -10.61
C THR A 110 5.99 -3.07 -11.36
N GLY A 111 6.32 -2.80 -12.64
CA GLY A 111 5.57 -1.92 -13.54
C GLY A 111 4.10 -2.30 -13.68
N TRP A 112 3.80 -3.59 -13.77
CA TRP A 112 2.44 -4.09 -13.89
C TRP A 112 1.63 -3.88 -12.60
N HIS A 113 2.21 -4.13 -11.43
CA HIS A 113 1.55 -3.88 -10.15
C HIS A 113 1.21 -2.40 -9.96
N TYR A 114 2.19 -1.49 -10.17
CA TYR A 114 1.93 -0.05 -10.05
C TYR A 114 0.86 0.45 -11.02
N ARG A 115 0.85 -0.09 -12.24
CA ARG A 115 -0.19 0.25 -13.22
C ARG A 115 -1.58 -0.12 -12.73
N ALA A 116 -1.73 -1.29 -12.12
CA ALA A 116 -3.02 -1.73 -11.61
C ALA A 116 -3.49 -0.84 -10.46
N MET A 117 -2.60 -0.50 -9.53
CA MET A 117 -2.88 0.44 -8.44
C MET A 117 -3.35 1.80 -8.97
N VAL A 118 -2.69 2.35 -10.00
CA VAL A 118 -3.08 3.63 -10.60
C VAL A 118 -4.42 3.55 -11.33
N ASN A 119 -4.65 2.49 -12.11
CA ASN A 119 -5.93 2.31 -12.80
C ASN A 119 -7.09 2.25 -11.81
N GLU A 120 -6.90 1.51 -10.72
CA GLU A 120 -7.92 1.34 -9.71
C GLU A 120 -8.14 2.61 -8.87
N THR A 121 -7.06 3.34 -8.57
CA THR A 121 -7.14 4.70 -7.98
C THR A 121 -8.05 5.61 -8.83
N ILE A 122 -7.91 5.56 -10.17
CA ILE A 122 -8.73 6.38 -11.09
C ILE A 122 -10.18 5.95 -11.08
N ARG A 123 -10.46 4.65 -11.12
CA ARG A 123 -11.85 4.17 -11.02
C ARG A 123 -12.48 4.71 -9.75
N GLN A 124 -11.80 4.59 -8.60
CA GLN A 124 -12.32 5.01 -7.31
C GLN A 124 -12.62 6.51 -7.25
N PHE A 125 -11.66 7.41 -7.51
CA PHE A 125 -11.99 8.85 -7.42
C PHE A 125 -12.96 9.31 -8.51
N MET A 126 -12.95 8.71 -9.70
CA MET A 126 -13.93 9.05 -10.72
C MET A 126 -15.33 8.57 -10.32
N ARG A 127 -15.43 7.43 -9.64
CA ARG A 127 -16.67 6.95 -9.04
C ARG A 127 -17.14 7.91 -7.96
N MET A 128 -16.25 8.33 -7.05
CA MET A 128 -16.54 9.33 -6.02
C MET A 128 -17.09 10.60 -6.67
N PHE A 129 -16.37 11.24 -7.60
CA PHE A 129 -16.82 12.49 -8.23
C PHE A 129 -18.08 12.36 -9.06
N SER A 130 -18.29 11.21 -9.72
CA SER A 130 -19.50 11.00 -10.51
C SER A 130 -20.73 10.81 -9.62
N ALA A 131 -20.58 10.25 -8.42
CA ALA A 131 -21.63 10.12 -7.42
C ALA A 131 -21.76 11.35 -6.50
N ASP A 132 -20.76 12.24 -6.48
CA ASP A 132 -20.62 13.30 -5.51
C ASP A 132 -21.71 14.38 -5.59
N ALA A 133 -22.53 14.51 -4.54
CA ALA A 133 -23.57 15.53 -4.44
C ALA A 133 -22.98 16.95 -4.48
N ASN A 134 -21.80 17.18 -3.91
CA ASN A 134 -21.14 18.49 -3.87
C ASN A 134 -20.82 19.02 -5.27
N LEU A 135 -20.42 18.13 -6.20
CA LEU A 135 -20.14 18.50 -7.60
C LEU A 135 -21.39 18.60 -8.48
N HIS A 136 -22.53 18.13 -7.97
CA HIS A 136 -23.81 18.03 -8.67
C HIS A 136 -24.90 18.95 -8.07
N GLY A 137 -24.50 19.97 -7.31
CA GLY A 137 -25.41 20.98 -6.78
C GLY A 137 -26.34 20.43 -5.69
N GLY A 138 -25.85 19.51 -4.87
CA GLY A 138 -26.58 18.88 -3.77
C GLY A 138 -27.56 17.78 -4.20
N LYS A 139 -27.51 17.33 -5.46
CA LYS A 139 -28.40 16.27 -5.96
C LYS A 139 -27.77 14.90 -5.79
N HIS A 140 -28.46 14.01 -5.07
CA HIS A 140 -28.09 12.60 -4.98
C HIS A 140 -28.56 11.89 -6.25
N ASN A 141 -27.61 11.47 -7.08
CA ASN A 141 -27.90 10.80 -8.34
C ASN A 141 -27.97 9.27 -8.15
N GLU A 142 -28.24 8.53 -9.22
CA GLU A 142 -28.32 7.06 -9.15
C GLU A 142 -27.01 6.43 -8.66
N LEU A 143 -25.86 6.99 -9.04
CA LEU A 143 -24.56 6.46 -8.60
C LEU A 143 -24.35 6.64 -7.10
N TRP A 144 -24.80 7.76 -6.54
CA TRP A 144 -24.80 7.99 -5.09
C TRP A 144 -25.53 6.88 -4.35
N HIS A 145 -26.75 6.53 -4.80
CA HIS A 145 -27.54 5.44 -4.21
C HIS A 145 -26.93 4.04 -4.42
N LYS A 146 -26.03 3.89 -5.39
CA LYS A 146 -25.38 2.62 -5.76
C LYS A 146 -23.90 2.56 -5.36
N THR A 147 -23.45 3.41 -4.44
CA THR A 147 -22.06 3.37 -3.95
C THR A 147 -22.04 3.21 -2.44
N ALA A 148 -21.45 2.12 -1.96
CA ALA A 148 -21.16 1.93 -0.56
C ALA A 148 -19.81 2.58 -0.22
N ALA A 149 -19.76 3.31 0.89
CA ALA A 149 -18.50 3.72 1.49
C ALA A 149 -18.18 2.84 2.68
N HIS A 150 -16.89 2.62 2.89
CA HIS A 150 -16.39 1.91 4.04
C HIS A 150 -15.01 2.41 4.44
N ASP A 151 -14.62 2.17 5.68
CA ASP A 151 -13.24 2.38 6.12
C ASP A 151 -12.29 1.52 5.30
N GLU A 152 -11.08 2.00 5.04
CA GLU A 152 -10.11 1.27 4.22
C GLU A 152 -9.65 -0.05 4.85
N THR A 153 -9.85 -0.22 6.16
CA THR A 153 -9.58 -1.50 6.84
C THR A 153 -10.68 -2.52 6.62
N VAL A 154 -11.93 -2.09 6.41
CA VAL A 154 -13.03 -3.00 6.05
C VAL A 154 -12.72 -3.60 4.68
N ALA A 155 -12.67 -4.93 4.61
CA ALA A 155 -12.41 -5.61 3.35
C ALA A 155 -13.55 -5.36 2.35
N GLY A 156 -13.22 -4.93 1.12
CA GLY A 156 -14.20 -4.76 0.03
C GLY A 156 -14.98 -6.04 -0.32
N ALA A 157 -14.53 -7.20 0.15
CA ALA A 157 -15.24 -8.47 0.05
C ALA A 157 -16.58 -8.49 0.81
N ILE A 158 -16.77 -7.63 1.82
CA ILE A 158 -18.06 -7.45 2.54
C ILE A 158 -19.19 -7.07 1.57
N PHE A 159 -18.88 -6.35 0.49
CA PHE A 159 -19.85 -5.83 -0.48
C PHE A 159 -20.05 -6.72 -1.71
N TYR A 160 -19.32 -7.83 -1.83
CA TYR A 160 -19.49 -8.79 -2.92
C TYR A 160 -20.92 -9.26 -3.18
N PRO A 161 -21.80 -9.45 -2.18
CA PRO A 161 -23.16 -9.89 -2.44
C PRO A 161 -24.02 -8.91 -3.26
N TRP A 162 -23.58 -7.66 -3.45
CA TRP A 162 -24.24 -6.65 -4.28
C TRP A 162 -23.41 -6.19 -5.47
N ARG A 163 -22.27 -6.85 -5.77
CA ARG A 163 -21.31 -6.40 -6.77
C ARG A 163 -21.85 -6.30 -8.20
N ASP A 164 -22.97 -6.97 -8.47
CA ASP A 164 -23.69 -6.90 -9.73
C ASP A 164 -24.51 -5.60 -9.90
N ARG A 165 -24.81 -4.90 -8.81
CA ARG A 165 -25.76 -3.77 -8.76
C ARG A 165 -25.20 -2.52 -8.06
N MET A 166 -24.21 -2.68 -7.20
CA MET A 166 -23.56 -1.63 -6.43
C MET A 166 -22.04 -1.71 -6.56
N ASP A 167 -21.41 -0.57 -6.30
CA ASP A 167 -19.97 -0.44 -6.21
C ASP A 167 -19.58 -0.07 -4.78
N ASP A 168 -18.36 -0.41 -4.38
CA ASP A 168 -17.75 0.02 -3.12
C ASP A 168 -16.52 0.85 -3.42
N VAL A 169 -16.33 1.89 -2.60
CA VAL A 169 -15.15 2.72 -2.62
C VAL A 169 -14.71 2.98 -1.17
N PRO A 170 -13.52 2.51 -0.76
CA PRO A 170 -12.96 2.81 0.55
C PRO A 170 -12.69 4.30 0.69
N LEU A 171 -13.17 4.87 1.79
CA LEU A 171 -13.28 6.32 2.01
C LEU A 171 -11.90 7.00 2.08
N GLN A 172 -10.95 6.40 2.79
CA GLN A 172 -9.64 6.96 3.10
C GLN A 172 -8.58 6.59 2.05
N MET A 173 -8.82 5.54 1.26
CA MET A 173 -7.82 4.95 0.37
C MET A 173 -7.28 5.98 -0.62
N ILE A 174 -8.16 6.77 -1.24
CA ILE A 174 -7.75 7.76 -2.24
C ILE A 174 -7.39 9.12 -1.63
N PRO A 175 -8.24 9.74 -0.80
CA PRO A 175 -8.01 11.10 -0.31
C PRO A 175 -6.86 11.20 0.70
N TYR A 176 -6.52 10.08 1.35
CA TYR A 176 -5.45 10.01 2.34
C TYR A 176 -4.32 9.06 1.89
N PHE A 177 -4.59 7.75 1.76
CA PHE A 177 -3.52 6.75 1.69
C PHE A 177 -2.64 6.90 0.44
N VAL A 178 -3.25 7.00 -0.75
CA VAL A 178 -2.50 7.23 -2.00
C VAL A 178 -1.72 8.55 -1.96
N THR A 179 -2.32 9.60 -1.39
CA THR A 179 -1.71 10.94 -1.36
C THR A 179 -0.41 10.94 -0.57
N CYS A 180 -0.32 10.18 0.53
CA CYS A 180 0.89 10.07 1.34
C CYS A 180 2.08 9.54 0.54
N HIS A 181 1.83 8.59 -0.37
CA HIS A 181 2.87 7.98 -1.18
C HIS A 181 3.35 8.88 -2.30
N VAL A 182 2.44 9.66 -2.91
CA VAL A 182 2.79 10.53 -4.04
C VAL A 182 3.32 11.87 -3.55
N ASN A 183 2.61 12.52 -2.62
CA ASN A 183 2.94 13.83 -2.09
C ASN A 183 2.76 13.93 -0.56
N CYS A 184 3.87 13.93 0.18
CA CYS A 184 3.88 13.92 1.64
C CYS A 184 3.43 15.23 2.30
N HIS A 185 3.32 16.33 1.56
CA HIS A 185 2.81 17.60 2.09
C HIS A 185 1.28 17.68 2.10
N THR A 186 0.60 16.87 1.30
CA THR A 186 -0.87 16.91 1.14
C THR A 186 -1.57 16.71 2.47
N VAL A 187 -1.15 15.67 3.19
CA VAL A 187 -1.79 15.19 4.42
C VAL A 187 -1.49 16.01 5.66
N LEU A 188 -0.38 16.76 5.66
CA LEU A 188 -0.01 17.63 6.79
C LEU A 188 -1.09 18.68 7.06
N ASN A 189 -1.74 19.18 6.00
CA ASN A 189 -2.84 20.13 6.12
C ASN A 189 -4.06 19.56 6.88
N TYR A 190 -4.37 18.28 6.68
CA TYR A 190 -5.48 17.63 7.38
C TYR A 190 -5.12 17.30 8.84
N ILE A 191 -3.88 16.88 9.09
CA ILE A 191 -3.36 16.70 10.46
C ILE A 191 -3.48 18.01 11.24
N ASP A 192 -3.03 19.12 10.66
CA ASP A 192 -3.08 20.44 11.31
C ASP A 192 -4.52 20.90 11.54
N ALA A 193 -5.44 20.57 10.64
CA ALA A 193 -6.87 20.87 10.82
C ALA A 193 -7.47 20.13 12.02
N ALA A 194 -7.19 18.83 12.15
CA ALA A 194 -7.64 18.05 13.31
C ALA A 194 -7.05 18.60 14.62
N GLN A 195 -5.77 18.96 14.64
CA GLN A 195 -5.15 19.55 15.83
C GLN A 195 -5.69 20.95 16.15
N SER A 196 -6.06 21.73 15.13
CA SER A 196 -6.58 23.10 15.31
C SER A 196 -7.91 23.15 16.07
N ILE A 197 -8.70 22.07 16.03
CA ILE A 197 -9.96 21.97 16.77
C ILE A 197 -9.80 21.31 18.15
N GLY A 198 -8.57 21.04 18.57
CA GLY A 198 -8.25 20.55 19.92
C GLY A 198 -7.93 19.06 20.03
N LEU A 199 -7.82 18.32 18.91
CA LEU A 199 -7.29 16.96 18.95
C LEU A 199 -5.79 17.03 19.34
N PRO A 200 -5.34 16.31 20.38
CA PRO A 200 -3.93 16.35 20.75
C PRO A 200 -3.05 15.70 19.66
N GLY A 201 -1.75 15.98 19.68
CA GLY A 201 -0.81 15.48 18.67
C GLY A 201 -0.35 14.03 18.87
N ASP A 202 -0.78 13.36 19.95
CA ASP A 202 -0.39 12.00 20.30
C ASP A 202 -1.16 10.85 19.62
N PRO A 203 -2.40 11.00 19.07
CA PRO A 203 -3.03 9.96 18.27
C PRO A 203 -2.27 9.72 16.97
N CYS A 204 -2.50 8.59 16.32
CA CYS A 204 -1.84 8.27 15.06
C CYS A 204 -2.12 9.35 13.99
N PRO A 205 -1.10 9.90 13.28
CA PRO A 205 -1.31 10.94 12.27
C PRO A 205 -2.16 10.49 11.07
N MET A 206 -2.28 9.18 10.83
CA MET A 206 -3.28 8.60 9.92
C MET A 206 -4.69 9.02 10.33
N CYS A 207 -5.09 8.66 11.55
CA CYS A 207 -6.39 8.97 12.13
C CYS A 207 -6.65 10.49 12.16
N GLN A 208 -5.62 11.28 12.48
CA GLN A 208 -5.72 12.75 12.44
C GLN A 208 -5.96 13.27 11.02
N ALA A 209 -5.27 12.74 10.01
CA ALA A 209 -5.45 13.15 8.62
C ALA A 209 -6.84 12.77 8.08
N GLU A 210 -7.34 11.59 8.45
CA GLU A 210 -8.68 11.11 8.08
C GLU A 210 -9.78 11.98 8.69
N ALA A 211 -9.67 12.29 9.98
CA ALA A 211 -10.58 13.23 10.65
C ALA A 211 -10.46 14.63 10.04
N GLY A 212 -9.24 15.07 9.72
CA GLY A 212 -8.97 16.36 9.10
C GLY A 212 -9.62 16.54 7.72
N LEU A 213 -9.71 15.47 6.92
CA LEU A 213 -10.47 15.46 5.66
C LEU A 213 -11.94 15.78 5.90
N SER A 214 -12.54 15.19 6.92
CA SER A 214 -13.93 15.43 7.30
C SER A 214 -14.14 16.85 7.86
N ILE A 215 -13.22 17.33 8.72
CA ILE A 215 -13.27 18.66 9.34
C ILE A 215 -13.19 19.78 8.29
N LEU A 216 -12.37 19.59 7.25
CA LEU A 216 -12.20 20.57 6.17
C LEU A 216 -13.22 20.41 5.03
N ASP A 217 -14.20 19.51 5.16
CA ASP A 217 -15.18 19.22 4.10
C ASP A 217 -14.48 18.92 2.76
N ASP A 218 -13.43 18.08 2.79
CA ASP A 218 -12.62 17.72 1.62
C ASP A 218 -12.83 16.26 1.18
N MET A 219 -13.89 15.63 1.70
CA MET A 219 -14.38 14.32 1.30
C MET A 219 -15.58 14.47 0.34
N PRO A 220 -15.60 13.76 -0.81
CA PRO A 220 -16.77 13.75 -1.68
C PRO A 220 -18.00 13.16 -1.02
N ASP A 221 -19.18 13.73 -1.27
CA ASP A 221 -20.45 13.19 -0.79
C ASP A 221 -20.99 12.17 -1.81
N TYR A 222 -20.45 10.95 -1.79
CA TYR A 222 -20.69 9.95 -2.83
C TYR A 222 -21.51 8.72 -2.41
N PHE A 223 -21.95 8.65 -1.15
CA PHE A 223 -22.51 7.43 -0.55
C PHE A 223 -23.69 7.72 0.39
N PRO A 224 -24.66 6.79 0.54
CA PRO A 224 -25.79 6.94 1.45
C PRO A 224 -25.48 6.54 2.89
N PHE A 225 -24.56 5.60 3.08
CA PHE A 225 -24.25 4.98 4.35
C PHE A 225 -22.76 4.62 4.42
N LEU A 226 -22.24 4.44 5.62
CA LEU A 226 -20.84 4.13 5.89
C LEU A 226 -20.73 2.84 6.73
N VAL A 227 -19.79 1.96 6.38
CA VAL A 227 -19.40 0.84 7.22
C VAL A 227 -17.99 1.08 7.76
N THR A 228 -17.84 1.15 9.08
CA THR A 228 -16.55 1.39 9.73
C THR A 228 -16.07 0.14 10.46
N SER A 229 -14.79 0.08 10.83
CA SER A 229 -14.30 -0.99 11.70
C SER A 229 -13.26 -0.52 12.72
N ASN A 230 -13.16 -1.27 13.81
CA ASN A 230 -12.15 -1.04 14.83
C ASN A 230 -10.79 -1.70 14.48
N GLU A 231 -10.68 -2.38 13.32
CA GLU A 231 -9.61 -3.33 12.98
C GLU A 231 -8.19 -2.81 13.20
N ALA A 232 -7.94 -1.53 12.88
CA ALA A 232 -6.65 -0.92 13.08
C ALA A 232 -6.31 -0.78 14.58
N CYS A 233 -7.03 0.10 15.29
CA CYS A 233 -6.83 0.35 16.72
C CYS A 233 -7.92 1.30 17.28
N ASP A 234 -7.84 1.61 18.57
CA ASP A 234 -8.70 2.62 19.22
C ASP A 234 -8.63 4.00 18.54
N GLY A 235 -7.51 4.31 17.88
CA GLY A 235 -7.36 5.52 17.07
C GLY A 235 -8.32 5.57 15.88
N SER A 236 -8.54 4.44 15.19
CA SER A 236 -9.49 4.39 14.07
C SER A 236 -10.92 4.49 14.56
N VAL A 237 -11.24 3.89 15.72
CA VAL A 237 -12.56 4.06 16.37
C VAL A 237 -12.81 5.54 16.66
N GLY A 238 -11.80 6.26 17.15
CA GLY A 238 -11.86 7.71 17.35
C GLY A 238 -12.13 8.48 16.05
N THR A 239 -11.48 8.10 14.94
CA THR A 239 -11.77 8.67 13.62
C THR A 239 -13.22 8.43 13.21
N SER A 240 -13.72 7.19 13.34
CA SER A 240 -15.07 6.83 12.92
C SER A 240 -16.14 7.66 13.65
N ILE A 241 -15.93 8.00 14.93
CA ILE A 241 -16.83 8.88 15.69
C ILE A 241 -16.86 10.30 15.10
N LEU A 242 -15.70 10.84 14.71
CA LEU A 242 -15.63 12.16 14.08
C LEU A 242 -16.25 12.16 12.68
N GLN A 243 -16.09 11.06 11.94
CA GLN A 243 -16.69 10.86 10.63
C GLN A 243 -18.22 10.70 10.71
N ASP A 244 -18.73 9.98 11.70
CA ASP A 244 -20.17 9.86 11.97
C ASP A 244 -20.79 11.24 12.17
N TRP A 245 -20.16 12.06 13.01
CA TRP A 245 -20.59 13.43 13.26
C TRP A 245 -20.48 14.34 12.03
N ALA A 246 -19.41 14.20 11.24
CA ALA A 246 -19.18 15.06 10.08
C ALA A 246 -20.07 14.72 8.89
N TYR A 247 -20.36 13.44 8.66
CA TYR A 247 -21.15 13.00 7.51
C TYR A 247 -22.65 12.93 7.79
N ASP A 248 -23.07 12.74 9.05
CA ASP A 248 -24.48 12.67 9.48
C ASP A 248 -25.30 11.68 8.62
N LYS A 249 -24.78 10.44 8.51
CA LYS A 249 -25.36 9.38 7.68
C LYS A 249 -25.50 8.08 8.47
N PRO A 250 -26.41 7.18 8.05
CA PRO A 250 -26.46 5.83 8.59
C PRO A 250 -25.08 5.18 8.58
N LEU A 251 -24.62 4.75 9.75
CA LEU A 251 -23.32 4.16 9.96
C LEU A 251 -23.47 2.82 10.69
N PHE A 252 -22.74 1.81 10.22
CA PHE A 252 -22.58 0.54 10.92
C PHE A 252 -21.11 0.33 11.28
N ALA A 253 -20.83 0.23 12.57
CA ALA A 253 -19.48 -0.07 13.07
C ALA A 253 -19.32 -1.58 13.26
N MET A 254 -18.41 -2.19 12.51
CA MET A 254 -18.03 -3.61 12.64
C MET A 254 -16.98 -3.78 13.74
N PRO A 255 -17.33 -4.31 14.92
CA PRO A 255 -16.42 -4.49 16.04
C PRO A 255 -15.64 -5.80 15.90
N GLN A 256 -14.61 -5.83 15.07
CA GLN A 256 -13.77 -7.02 14.95
C GLN A 256 -13.10 -7.38 16.28
N PRO A 257 -13.17 -8.65 16.70
CA PRO A 257 -12.68 -9.06 17.99
C PRO A 257 -11.15 -9.15 18.04
N MET A 258 -10.59 -8.94 19.24
CA MET A 258 -9.14 -9.03 19.49
C MET A 258 -8.67 -10.43 19.89
N GLN A 259 -9.57 -11.31 20.33
CA GLN A 259 -9.26 -12.69 20.75
C GLN A 259 -9.77 -13.70 19.71
N PHE A 260 -9.11 -13.76 18.55
CA PHE A 260 -9.56 -14.56 17.40
C PHE A 260 -9.23 -16.06 17.49
N ASP A 261 -8.49 -16.51 18.51
CA ASP A 261 -8.25 -17.94 18.75
C ASP A 261 -9.40 -18.63 19.53
N ASP A 262 -10.42 -17.88 19.99
CA ASP A 262 -11.56 -18.42 20.74
C ASP A 262 -12.75 -18.74 19.80
N PRO A 263 -13.21 -20.01 19.70
CA PRO A 263 -14.37 -20.37 18.89
C PRO A 263 -15.68 -19.63 19.24
N LEU A 264 -15.83 -19.12 20.47
CA LEU A 264 -16.98 -18.30 20.85
C LEU A 264 -16.94 -16.92 20.19
N VAL A 265 -15.74 -16.39 20.01
CA VAL A 265 -15.50 -15.09 19.38
C VAL A 265 -15.78 -15.16 17.88
N GLN A 266 -15.41 -16.26 17.23
CA GLN A 266 -15.74 -16.50 15.81
C GLN A 266 -17.26 -16.45 15.55
N LYS A 267 -18.07 -17.05 16.43
CA LYS A 267 -19.54 -16.97 16.32
C LYS A 267 -20.05 -15.53 16.45
N HIS A 268 -19.40 -14.72 17.28
CA HIS A 268 -19.74 -13.32 17.45
C HIS A 268 -19.40 -12.50 16.20
N CYS A 269 -18.18 -12.65 15.67
CA CYS A 269 -17.74 -11.97 14.44
C CYS A 269 -18.67 -12.32 13.26
N ARG A 270 -19.05 -13.60 13.12
CA ARG A 270 -20.00 -14.01 12.07
C ARG A 270 -21.33 -13.29 12.19
N ARG A 271 -21.90 -13.20 13.40
CA ARG A 271 -23.16 -12.49 13.64
C ARG A 271 -23.04 -11.01 13.26
N GLU A 272 -21.91 -10.37 13.56
CA GLU A 272 -21.67 -8.96 13.21
C GLU A 272 -21.59 -8.75 11.69
N ILE A 273 -20.98 -9.67 10.95
CA ILE A 273 -21.00 -9.65 9.48
C ILE A 273 -22.44 -9.77 8.96
N GLU A 274 -23.22 -10.71 9.51
CA GLU A 274 -24.63 -10.89 9.14
C GLU A 274 -25.50 -9.66 9.48
N GLU A 275 -25.24 -9.01 10.62
CA GLU A 275 -25.88 -7.74 11.01
C GLU A 275 -25.49 -6.58 10.10
N CYS A 276 -24.21 -6.49 9.70
CA CYS A 276 -23.75 -5.52 8.70
C CYS A 276 -24.44 -5.73 7.36
N TRP A 277 -24.58 -6.97 6.89
CA TRP A 277 -25.30 -7.25 5.65
C TRP A 277 -26.76 -6.88 5.74
N LYS A 278 -27.43 -7.18 6.86
CA LYS A 278 -28.81 -6.77 7.09
C LYS A 278 -28.96 -5.25 7.08
N PHE A 279 -28.02 -4.52 7.70
CA PHE A 279 -27.97 -3.07 7.64
C PHE A 279 -27.87 -2.57 6.18
N ILE A 280 -27.00 -3.17 5.36
CA ILE A 280 -26.87 -2.82 3.93
C ILE A 280 -28.19 -3.09 3.19
N GLU A 281 -28.86 -4.22 3.44
CA GLU A 281 -30.18 -4.50 2.85
C GLU A 281 -31.23 -3.44 3.25
N GLU A 282 -31.24 -3.01 4.51
CA GLU A 282 -32.14 -1.97 5.02
C GLU A 282 -31.87 -0.60 4.40
N GLN A 283 -30.59 -0.21 4.23
CA GLN A 283 -30.22 1.08 3.63
C GLN A 283 -30.45 1.12 2.11
N THR A 284 -30.29 -0.03 1.42
CA THR A 284 -30.34 -0.08 -0.04
C THR A 284 -31.68 -0.56 -0.59
N GLY A 285 -32.47 -1.26 0.23
CA GLY A 285 -33.64 -2.02 -0.21
C GLY A 285 -33.30 -3.19 -1.14
N MET A 286 -32.02 -3.56 -1.28
CA MET A 286 -31.56 -4.63 -2.17
C MET A 286 -31.21 -5.87 -1.36
N PRO A 287 -31.89 -7.01 -1.56
CA PRO A 287 -31.50 -8.24 -0.89
C PRO A 287 -30.15 -8.75 -1.38
N MET A 288 -29.41 -9.34 -0.45
CA MET A 288 -28.13 -10.00 -0.68
C MET A 288 -28.25 -11.08 -1.76
N ASN A 289 -27.31 -11.12 -2.71
CA ASN A 289 -27.22 -12.21 -3.68
C ASN A 289 -26.09 -13.18 -3.31
N TRP A 290 -26.46 -14.37 -2.85
CA TRP A 290 -25.51 -15.40 -2.43
C TRP A 290 -24.68 -15.97 -3.58
N ASP A 291 -25.26 -16.14 -4.76
CA ASP A 291 -24.54 -16.68 -5.92
C ASP A 291 -23.46 -15.70 -6.39
N VAL A 292 -23.76 -14.40 -6.37
CA VAL A 292 -22.77 -13.33 -6.67
C VAL A 292 -21.69 -13.30 -5.60
N PHE A 293 -22.04 -13.48 -4.32
CA PHE A 293 -21.06 -13.58 -3.25
C PHE A 293 -20.06 -14.71 -3.50
N VAL A 294 -20.56 -15.92 -3.78
CA VAL A 294 -19.72 -17.09 -4.09
C VAL A 294 -18.84 -16.83 -5.32
N GLU A 295 -19.40 -16.31 -6.41
CA GLU A 295 -18.66 -16.02 -7.65
C GLU A 295 -17.45 -15.10 -7.40
N TYR A 296 -17.64 -14.02 -6.62
CA TYR A 296 -16.57 -13.07 -6.34
C TYR A 296 -15.56 -13.58 -5.32
N ILE A 297 -15.96 -14.45 -4.39
CA ILE A 297 -15.02 -15.15 -3.51
C ILE A 297 -14.15 -16.11 -4.32
N GLU A 298 -14.70 -16.88 -5.26
CA GLU A 298 -13.92 -17.77 -6.12
C GLU A 298 -12.91 -17.00 -6.97
N LYS A 299 -13.32 -15.84 -7.50
CA LYS A 299 -12.43 -14.91 -8.22
C LYS A 299 -11.32 -14.37 -7.30
N TYR A 300 -11.65 -13.96 -6.08
CA TYR A 300 -10.68 -13.48 -5.11
C TYR A 300 -9.69 -14.57 -4.69
N ASN A 301 -10.16 -15.80 -4.48
CA ASN A 301 -9.33 -16.97 -4.19
C ASN A 301 -8.25 -17.21 -5.26
N GLN A 302 -8.54 -16.96 -6.54
CA GLN A 302 -7.53 -17.06 -7.60
C GLN A 302 -6.39 -16.04 -7.43
N LEU A 303 -6.70 -14.82 -6.96
CA LEU A 303 -5.68 -13.82 -6.64
C LEU A 303 -4.85 -14.28 -5.43
N THR A 304 -5.50 -14.76 -4.37
CA THR A 304 -4.83 -15.26 -3.15
C THR A 304 -3.91 -16.45 -3.46
N LEU A 305 -4.32 -17.38 -4.32
CA LEU A 305 -3.49 -18.50 -4.74
C LEU A 305 -2.23 -18.04 -5.49
N PHE A 306 -2.36 -17.04 -6.37
CA PHE A 306 -1.21 -16.46 -7.05
C PHE A 306 -0.30 -15.66 -6.10
N GLU A 307 -0.88 -15.02 -5.08
CA GLU A 307 -0.10 -14.37 -4.02
C GLU A 307 0.79 -15.36 -3.27
N ARG A 308 0.24 -16.51 -2.87
CA ARG A 308 1.03 -17.60 -2.24
C ARG A 308 2.11 -18.12 -3.17
N GLU A 309 1.84 -18.24 -4.47
CA GLU A 309 2.83 -18.64 -5.46
C GLU A 309 3.98 -17.61 -5.57
N LYS A 310 3.69 -16.31 -5.52
CA LYS A 310 4.72 -15.25 -5.46
C LYS A 310 5.59 -15.42 -4.22
N TRP A 311 4.99 -15.71 -3.07
CA TRP A 311 5.69 -15.89 -1.81
C TRP A 311 6.58 -17.13 -1.82
N ASP A 312 6.11 -18.23 -2.40
CA ASP A 312 6.91 -19.44 -2.57
C ASP A 312 8.15 -19.18 -3.43
N VAL A 313 8.01 -18.43 -4.54
CA VAL A 313 9.15 -18.04 -5.38
C VAL A 313 10.11 -17.11 -4.61
N ALA A 314 9.59 -16.15 -3.86
CA ALA A 314 10.38 -15.20 -3.06
C ALA A 314 11.15 -15.90 -1.92
N ALA A 315 10.53 -16.90 -1.28
CA ALA A 315 11.12 -17.68 -0.20
C ALA A 315 12.22 -18.63 -0.71
N ASN A 316 11.96 -19.32 -1.82
CA ASN A 316 12.77 -20.47 -2.23
C ASN A 316 13.78 -20.17 -3.36
N THR A 317 13.73 -18.99 -3.98
CA THR A 317 14.60 -18.67 -5.13
C THR A 317 15.08 -17.21 -5.15
N PRO A 318 16.23 -16.91 -5.78
CA PRO A 318 16.68 -15.54 -6.05
C PRO A 318 16.06 -14.95 -7.34
N TYR A 319 15.12 -15.66 -7.99
CA TYR A 319 14.59 -15.29 -9.31
C TYR A 319 13.25 -14.54 -9.23
N TYR A 320 12.99 -13.85 -8.11
CA TYR A 320 11.74 -13.16 -7.85
C TYR A 320 11.74 -11.74 -8.46
N PRO A 321 10.83 -11.41 -9.40
CA PRO A 321 10.94 -10.17 -10.18
C PRO A 321 10.16 -8.98 -9.62
N ILE A 322 9.78 -8.97 -8.35
CA ILE A 322 8.99 -7.87 -7.77
C ILE A 322 9.80 -7.27 -6.63
N ASN A 323 9.91 -5.94 -6.58
CA ASN A 323 10.58 -5.27 -5.46
C ASN A 323 9.67 -5.16 -4.23
N GLY A 324 10.26 -4.89 -3.07
CA GLY A 324 9.50 -4.78 -1.81
C GLY A 324 8.35 -3.76 -1.87
N VAL A 325 8.54 -2.63 -2.55
CA VAL A 325 7.49 -1.60 -2.66
C VAL A 325 6.28 -2.09 -3.46
N GLY A 326 6.53 -2.63 -4.65
CA GLY A 326 5.47 -3.09 -5.55
C GLY A 326 4.80 -4.37 -5.06
N GLN A 327 5.45 -5.12 -4.18
CA GLN A 327 4.83 -6.24 -3.49
C GLN A 327 3.86 -5.76 -2.41
N ALA A 328 4.34 -4.91 -1.48
CA ALA A 328 3.55 -4.38 -0.37
C ALA A 328 2.31 -3.63 -0.83
N LEU A 329 2.52 -2.57 -1.62
CA LEU A 329 1.44 -1.66 -1.98
C LEU A 329 0.39 -2.34 -2.84
N TYR A 330 0.80 -3.23 -3.75
CA TYR A 330 -0.15 -3.98 -4.55
C TYR A 330 -1.10 -4.79 -3.67
N ARG A 331 -0.56 -5.51 -2.67
CA ARG A 331 -1.36 -6.32 -1.75
C ARG A 331 -2.34 -5.48 -0.93
N ILE A 332 -1.86 -4.39 -0.35
CA ILE A 332 -2.73 -3.46 0.40
C ILE A 332 -3.89 -3.03 -0.49
N TYR A 333 -3.60 -2.54 -1.70
CA TYR A 333 -4.62 -1.99 -2.59
C TYR A 333 -5.75 -2.95 -2.91
N TYR A 334 -5.44 -4.15 -3.39
CA TYR A 334 -6.50 -5.08 -3.78
C TYR A 334 -7.16 -5.77 -2.58
N SER A 335 -6.51 -5.81 -1.42
CA SER A 335 -7.15 -6.35 -0.21
C SER A 335 -8.23 -5.43 0.33
N GLN A 336 -7.98 -4.11 0.33
CA GLN A 336 -8.94 -3.10 0.78
C GLN A 336 -10.07 -2.89 -0.22
N ASP A 337 -9.76 -2.75 -1.51
CA ASP A 337 -10.76 -2.55 -2.58
C ASP A 337 -11.49 -3.87 -2.96
N GLY A 338 -10.90 -5.02 -2.64
CA GLY A 338 -11.40 -6.33 -3.04
C GLY A 338 -11.13 -6.67 -4.52
N TYR A 339 -11.81 -7.69 -5.03
CA TYR A 339 -11.61 -8.20 -6.37
C TYR A 339 -12.06 -7.18 -7.43
N ARG A 340 -11.20 -6.96 -8.43
CA ARG A 340 -11.46 -6.21 -9.65
C ARG A 340 -10.76 -6.91 -10.81
N ASP A 341 -11.30 -6.76 -12.02
CA ASP A 341 -10.73 -7.40 -13.20
C ASP A 341 -9.31 -6.94 -13.53
N ILE A 342 -8.94 -5.71 -13.12
CA ILE A 342 -7.59 -5.20 -13.34
C ILE A 342 -6.53 -6.01 -12.58
N TRP A 343 -6.86 -6.53 -11.39
CA TRP A 343 -5.97 -7.39 -10.60
C TRP A 343 -5.70 -8.70 -11.33
N ALA A 344 -6.76 -9.40 -11.76
CA ALA A 344 -6.62 -10.66 -12.49
C ALA A 344 -5.85 -10.49 -13.83
N GLN A 345 -6.10 -9.40 -14.56
CA GLN A 345 -5.38 -9.08 -15.80
C GLN A 345 -3.89 -8.79 -15.56
N THR A 346 -3.58 -8.16 -14.44
CA THR A 346 -2.23 -7.79 -14.02
C THR A 346 -1.45 -9.01 -13.57
N ASP A 347 -2.04 -9.82 -12.70
CA ASP A 347 -1.47 -11.06 -12.20
C ASP A 347 -1.15 -12.03 -13.33
N LYS A 348 -2.02 -12.17 -14.32
CA LYS A 348 -1.74 -12.99 -15.52
C LYS A 348 -0.48 -12.56 -16.27
N LYS A 349 -0.12 -11.28 -16.25
CA LYS A 349 1.08 -10.75 -16.91
C LYS A 349 2.31 -10.88 -16.02
N VAL A 350 2.16 -10.60 -14.73
CA VAL A 350 3.24 -10.75 -13.74
C VAL A 350 3.63 -12.22 -13.60
N LYS A 351 2.67 -13.14 -13.55
CA LYS A 351 2.89 -14.60 -13.54
C LYS A 351 3.79 -15.06 -14.67
N LYS A 352 3.54 -14.58 -15.90
CA LYS A 352 4.39 -14.89 -17.08
C LYS A 352 5.81 -14.38 -16.94
N ILE A 353 6.01 -13.22 -16.30
CA ILE A 353 7.34 -12.66 -16.06
C ILE A 353 8.05 -13.47 -14.97
N MET A 354 7.36 -13.79 -13.88
CA MET A 354 7.88 -14.60 -12.79
C MET A 354 8.31 -15.98 -13.25
N TYR A 355 7.47 -16.71 -13.99
CA TYR A 355 7.83 -18.02 -14.55
C TYR A 355 9.04 -17.95 -15.46
N ARG A 356 9.11 -16.94 -16.33
CA ARG A 356 10.30 -16.74 -17.14
C ARG A 356 11.55 -16.53 -16.29
N CYS A 357 11.47 -15.79 -15.19
CA CYS A 357 12.62 -15.56 -14.32
C CYS A 357 13.08 -16.86 -13.67
N VAL A 358 12.14 -17.67 -13.17
CA VAL A 358 12.44 -18.98 -12.57
C VAL A 358 13.00 -19.96 -13.61
N GLU A 359 12.33 -20.13 -14.76
CA GLU A 359 12.74 -21.03 -15.85
C GLU A 359 14.14 -20.69 -16.38
N LYS A 360 14.43 -19.40 -16.57
CA LYS A 360 15.70 -18.92 -17.12
C LYS A 360 16.75 -18.60 -16.06
N LYS A 361 16.43 -18.80 -14.78
CA LYS A 361 17.29 -18.46 -13.64
C LYS A 361 17.79 -17.00 -13.69
N ILE A 362 16.88 -16.08 -13.97
CA ILE A 362 17.20 -14.64 -14.05
C ILE A 362 17.19 -14.08 -12.64
N GLU A 363 18.37 -13.78 -12.11
CA GLU A 363 18.53 -13.06 -10.86
C GLU A 363 18.25 -11.56 -11.09
N THR A 364 17.21 -11.07 -10.42
CA THR A 364 16.68 -9.71 -10.58
C THR A 364 17.28 -8.72 -9.59
N PHE A 365 17.79 -9.21 -8.46
CA PHE A 365 18.42 -8.44 -7.40
C PHE A 365 19.83 -8.99 -7.05
N PRO A 366 20.79 -8.95 -7.98
CA PRO A 366 22.09 -9.63 -7.85
C PRO A 366 23.05 -9.01 -6.83
N GLU A 367 22.76 -7.83 -6.31
CA GLU A 367 23.57 -7.18 -5.26
C GLU A 367 22.93 -7.34 -3.87
N THR A 368 22.03 -8.32 -3.70
CA THR A 368 21.44 -8.66 -2.40
C THR A 368 22.55 -9.11 -1.45
N ARG A 369 22.72 -8.39 -0.34
CA ARG A 369 23.62 -8.75 0.76
C ARG A 369 22.85 -9.37 1.93
N HIS A 370 21.73 -8.75 2.27
CA HIS A 370 20.83 -9.17 3.34
C HIS A 370 19.40 -9.27 2.82
N ARG A 371 18.70 -10.30 3.27
CA ARG A 371 17.29 -10.54 2.98
C ARG A 371 16.47 -10.00 4.15
N VAL A 372 15.79 -8.89 3.89
CA VAL A 372 15.12 -8.12 4.93
C VAL A 372 13.64 -8.51 5.02
N LEU A 373 13.18 -8.81 6.22
CA LEU A 373 11.76 -8.83 6.57
C LEU A 373 11.39 -7.47 7.18
N ALA A 374 10.44 -6.76 6.57
CA ALA A 374 9.92 -5.52 7.14
C ALA A 374 8.68 -5.81 8.01
N TRP A 375 8.63 -5.28 9.22
CA TRP A 375 7.58 -5.64 10.18
C TRP A 375 6.97 -4.42 10.85
N SER A 376 5.69 -4.53 11.24
CA SER A 376 4.82 -3.44 11.71
C SER A 376 4.32 -2.49 10.60
N CYS A 377 3.78 -1.33 10.96
CA CYS A 377 3.15 -0.38 10.05
C CYS A 377 4.20 0.48 9.30
N ALA A 378 4.11 0.56 7.97
CA ALA A 378 5.13 1.21 7.15
C ALA A 378 5.08 2.76 7.14
N PRO A 379 6.23 3.45 6.93
CA PRO A 379 6.26 4.89 6.69
C PRO A 379 5.70 5.25 5.31
N LEU A 380 4.42 5.63 5.25
CA LEU A 380 3.74 5.90 3.99
C LEU A 380 4.42 7.02 3.18
N TYR A 381 4.89 8.07 3.86
CA TYR A 381 5.61 9.18 3.20
C TYR A 381 6.98 8.76 2.64
N TYR A 382 7.51 7.59 3.04
CA TYR A 382 8.78 7.03 2.56
C TYR A 382 8.64 5.60 2.04
N SER A 383 7.53 5.27 1.37
CA SER A 383 7.23 3.92 0.89
C SER A 383 8.31 3.30 -0.03
N HIS A 384 9.14 4.12 -0.68
CA HIS A 384 10.23 3.69 -1.55
C HIS A 384 11.57 3.44 -0.81
N TRP A 385 11.60 3.51 0.52
CA TRP A 385 12.82 3.28 1.31
C TRP A 385 13.50 1.95 0.98
N CYS A 386 12.74 0.89 0.69
CA CYS A 386 13.32 -0.43 0.36
C CYS A 386 14.00 -0.45 -1.01
N THR A 387 13.59 0.43 -1.94
CA THR A 387 14.32 0.64 -3.19
C THR A 387 15.65 1.36 -2.94
N TRP A 388 15.63 2.40 -2.09
CA TRP A 388 16.84 3.09 -1.64
C TRP A 388 17.80 2.14 -0.90
N ALA A 389 17.29 1.35 0.04
CA ALA A 389 18.07 0.44 0.88
C ALA A 389 18.74 -0.66 0.05
N TYR A 390 18.06 -1.21 -0.96
CA TYR A 390 18.67 -2.12 -1.91
C TYR A 390 19.76 -1.44 -2.75
N ASN A 391 19.49 -0.24 -3.29
CA ASN A 391 20.45 0.46 -4.14
C ASN A 391 21.71 0.92 -3.37
N CYS A 392 21.54 1.39 -2.14
CA CYS A 392 22.60 1.92 -1.29
C CYS A 392 23.39 0.81 -0.58
N TRP A 393 22.70 -0.22 -0.07
CA TRP A 393 23.29 -1.19 0.86
C TRP A 393 23.10 -2.66 0.45
N GLY A 394 22.32 -2.96 -0.58
CA GLY A 394 22.00 -4.35 -0.94
C GLY A 394 21.01 -5.01 0.02
N LEU A 395 20.27 -4.20 0.80
CA LEU A 395 19.20 -4.66 1.66
C LEU A 395 17.95 -4.95 0.83
N ASN A 396 17.69 -6.22 0.54
CA ASN A 396 16.57 -6.64 -0.30
C ASN A 396 15.37 -7.01 0.58
N THR A 397 14.34 -6.16 0.60
CA THR A 397 13.09 -6.46 1.31
C THR A 397 12.30 -7.54 0.58
N ILE A 398 12.30 -8.76 1.13
CA ILE A 398 11.66 -9.93 0.55
C ILE A 398 10.17 -9.98 0.85
N MET A 399 9.82 -9.60 2.07
CA MET A 399 8.46 -9.65 2.58
C MET A 399 8.24 -8.51 3.57
N ASN A 400 6.99 -8.11 3.71
CA ASN A 400 6.54 -7.15 4.71
C ASN A 400 5.25 -7.65 5.36
N MET A 401 5.00 -7.23 6.61
CA MET A 401 3.77 -7.56 7.34
C MET A 401 2.51 -7.25 6.50
N ASP A 402 2.51 -6.11 5.81
CA ASP A 402 1.39 -5.66 4.96
C ASP A 402 1.19 -6.49 3.68
N SER A 403 2.09 -7.42 3.39
CA SER A 403 1.88 -8.37 2.30
C SER A 403 1.21 -9.64 2.79
N LEU A 404 1.26 -9.94 4.08
CA LEU A 404 0.70 -11.16 4.68
C LEU A 404 -0.76 -11.01 5.10
N MET A 405 -1.38 -9.89 4.72
CA MET A 405 -2.77 -9.58 5.01
C MET A 405 -3.71 -10.52 4.25
N PHE A 406 -4.90 -10.82 4.81
CA PHE A 406 -6.06 -11.32 4.05
C PHE A 406 -5.80 -12.53 3.14
N ASP A 407 -4.99 -13.50 3.59
CA ASP A 407 -4.40 -14.53 2.73
C ASP A 407 -5.08 -15.90 2.79
N ILE A 408 -6.32 -15.94 3.29
CA ILE A 408 -7.13 -17.16 3.40
C ILE A 408 -7.76 -17.49 2.05
N VAL A 409 -7.62 -18.75 1.62
CA VAL A 409 -8.36 -19.31 0.49
C VAL A 409 -9.66 -19.88 1.06
N MET A 410 -10.78 -19.24 0.74
CA MET A 410 -12.08 -19.53 1.35
C MET A 410 -12.80 -20.66 0.61
N ARG A 411 -13.31 -21.64 1.34
CA ARG A 411 -14.10 -22.76 0.79
C ARG A 411 -15.45 -22.26 0.30
N THR A 412 -15.88 -22.72 -0.87
CA THR A 412 -17.18 -22.33 -1.49
C THR A 412 -18.12 -23.51 -1.73
N ASP A 413 -17.79 -24.70 -1.21
CA ASP A 413 -18.57 -25.94 -1.38
C ASP A 413 -19.88 -25.94 -0.59
N THR A 414 -19.92 -25.26 0.55
CA THR A 414 -21.15 -25.05 1.34
C THR A 414 -21.21 -23.64 1.90
N LYS A 415 -22.43 -23.17 2.21
CA LYS A 415 -22.63 -21.88 2.87
C LYS A 415 -21.91 -21.80 4.22
N GLU A 416 -21.91 -22.89 4.98
CA GLU A 416 -21.29 -22.92 6.31
C GLU A 416 -19.77 -22.80 6.22
N HIS A 417 -19.13 -23.57 5.34
CA HIS A 417 -17.68 -23.48 5.14
C HIS A 417 -17.25 -22.09 4.67
N LEU A 418 -18.02 -21.49 3.75
CA LEU A 418 -17.72 -20.13 3.28
C LEU A 418 -17.84 -19.12 4.43
N MET A 419 -18.90 -19.19 5.22
CA MET A 419 -19.07 -18.26 6.35
C MET A 419 -18.00 -18.45 7.43
N GLU A 420 -17.59 -19.68 7.73
CA GLU A 420 -16.47 -19.94 8.65
C GLU A 420 -15.19 -19.27 8.16
N ASP A 421 -14.80 -19.52 6.90
CA ASP A 421 -13.55 -19.00 6.35
C ASP A 421 -13.60 -17.48 6.14
N PHE A 422 -14.76 -16.94 5.74
CA PHE A 422 -14.96 -15.50 5.57
C PHE A 422 -14.95 -14.77 6.91
N THR A 423 -15.49 -15.38 7.97
CA THR A 423 -15.39 -14.83 9.33
C THR A 423 -13.93 -14.78 9.76
N LEU A 424 -13.21 -15.90 9.63
CA LEU A 424 -11.78 -15.96 9.96
C LEU A 424 -10.96 -14.95 9.14
N TYR A 425 -11.33 -14.75 7.87
CA TYR A 425 -10.68 -13.78 6.99
C TYR A 425 -10.78 -12.35 7.51
N ASN A 426 -11.93 -11.96 8.09
CA ASN A 426 -12.10 -10.63 8.70
C ASN A 426 -11.44 -10.54 10.09
N GLU A 427 -11.49 -11.61 10.89
CA GLU A 427 -10.78 -11.66 12.19
C GLU A 427 -9.25 -11.55 12.02
N TRP A 428 -8.72 -12.16 10.96
CA TRP A 428 -7.32 -12.13 10.59
C TRP A 428 -6.96 -10.93 9.71
N ALA A 429 -7.79 -9.88 9.74
CA ALA A 429 -7.39 -8.59 9.25
C ALA A 429 -6.00 -8.22 9.82
N PRO A 430 -5.11 -7.68 9.00
CA PRO A 430 -3.68 -7.67 9.26
C PRO A 430 -3.25 -6.82 10.44
N MET A 431 -3.80 -5.61 10.59
CA MET A 431 -3.53 -4.79 11.77
C MET A 431 -4.08 -5.49 13.01
N ARG A 432 -5.29 -6.06 12.90
CA ARG A 432 -5.93 -6.80 13.99
C ARG A 432 -5.10 -8.00 14.44
N ARG A 433 -4.53 -8.78 13.54
CA ARG A 433 -3.71 -9.96 13.86
C ARG A 433 -2.28 -9.60 14.25
N MET A 434 -1.56 -8.86 13.40
CA MET A 434 -0.09 -8.70 13.49
C MET A 434 0.37 -7.39 14.14
N ALA A 435 -0.53 -6.48 14.50
CA ALA A 435 -0.19 -5.25 15.24
C ALA A 435 -0.89 -5.12 16.60
N VAL A 436 -2.16 -5.56 16.72
CA VAL A 436 -2.94 -5.46 17.97
C VAL A 436 -3.52 -6.81 18.45
N GLY A 437 -3.18 -7.91 17.79
CA GLY A 437 -3.72 -9.25 18.08
C GLY A 437 -3.13 -9.94 19.29
N GLY A 438 -2.30 -9.24 20.05
CA GLY A 438 -1.55 -9.79 21.18
C GLY A 438 -0.19 -10.36 20.80
N TYR A 439 0.66 -10.56 21.81
CA TYR A 439 2.09 -10.81 21.61
C TYR A 439 2.41 -12.04 20.76
N LYS A 440 1.59 -13.10 20.80
CA LYS A 440 1.82 -14.32 20.03
C LYS A 440 1.83 -14.06 18.52
N HIS A 441 0.84 -13.29 18.05
CA HIS A 441 0.67 -13.02 16.62
C HIS A 441 1.65 -11.96 16.12
N ILE A 442 1.97 -10.98 16.97
CA ILE A 442 3.00 -10.00 16.64
C ILE A 442 4.39 -10.68 16.51
N PHE A 443 4.61 -11.78 17.23
CA PHE A 443 5.82 -12.61 17.16
C PHE A 443 5.83 -13.65 16.03
N GLU A 444 4.80 -13.71 15.19
CA GLU A 444 4.84 -14.50 13.94
C GLU A 444 5.94 -14.01 12.98
N ILE A 445 6.54 -12.85 13.26
CA ILE A 445 7.76 -12.39 12.59
C ILE A 445 8.84 -13.47 12.51
N TRP A 446 9.02 -14.29 13.55
CA TRP A 446 10.06 -15.33 13.56
C TRP A 446 9.77 -16.44 12.58
N GLU A 447 8.53 -16.93 12.57
CA GLU A 447 8.06 -17.93 11.61
C GLU A 447 8.17 -17.40 10.17
N ASN A 448 7.87 -16.11 9.97
CA ASN A 448 7.99 -15.47 8.67
C ASN A 448 9.47 -15.24 8.27
N MET A 449 10.36 -14.93 9.20
CA MET A 449 11.80 -14.86 8.92
C MET A 449 12.32 -16.19 8.42
N GLU A 450 11.96 -17.29 9.10
CA GLU A 450 12.31 -18.65 8.67
C GLU A 450 11.69 -18.98 7.31
N ARG A 451 10.38 -18.76 7.16
CA ARG A 451 9.63 -19.02 5.92
C ARG A 451 10.24 -18.32 4.71
N PHE A 452 10.66 -17.07 4.86
CA PHE A 452 11.20 -16.26 3.78
C PHE A 452 12.73 -16.23 3.74
N ASN A 453 13.42 -17.03 4.56
CA ASN A 453 14.88 -17.05 4.65
C ASN A 453 15.47 -15.63 4.81
N CYS A 454 14.91 -14.84 5.73
CA CYS A 454 15.38 -13.49 6.03
C CYS A 454 16.39 -13.52 7.17
N ASP A 455 17.48 -12.77 7.03
CA ASP A 455 18.58 -12.67 7.98
C ASP A 455 18.58 -11.36 8.77
N MET A 456 17.76 -10.39 8.35
CA MET A 456 17.65 -9.08 8.96
C MET A 456 16.19 -8.64 9.07
N VAL A 457 15.88 -7.90 10.12
CA VAL A 457 14.58 -7.27 10.34
C VAL A 457 14.69 -5.77 10.20
N MET A 458 13.82 -5.18 9.38
CA MET A 458 13.51 -3.75 9.47
C MET A 458 12.24 -3.60 10.28
N MET A 459 12.37 -3.17 11.53
CA MET A 459 11.24 -2.98 12.41
C MET A 459 10.72 -1.55 12.25
N TYR A 460 9.53 -1.39 11.67
CA TYR A 460 8.92 -0.08 11.55
C TYR A 460 8.43 0.38 12.93
N ASP A 461 9.05 1.44 13.44
CA ASP A 461 8.75 2.01 14.74
C ASP A 461 7.85 3.23 14.57
N GLN A 462 6.54 2.99 14.46
CA GLN A 462 5.61 4.10 14.37
C GLN A 462 5.43 4.75 15.74
N VAL A 463 5.93 5.97 15.90
CA VAL A 463 6.10 6.62 17.21
C VAL A 463 4.77 6.99 17.91
N GLN A 464 3.63 6.87 17.24
CA GLN A 464 2.30 7.01 17.83
C GLN A 464 1.50 5.70 17.88
N CYS A 465 2.04 4.56 17.41
CA CYS A 465 1.36 3.27 17.48
C CYS A 465 1.49 2.71 18.90
N LYS A 466 0.48 2.97 19.75
CA LYS A 466 0.53 2.51 21.14
C LYS A 466 0.57 0.98 21.28
N GLY A 467 -0.07 0.26 20.36
CA GLY A 467 -0.04 -1.21 20.32
C GLY A 467 1.39 -1.74 20.16
N MET A 468 2.12 -1.25 19.16
CA MET A 468 3.50 -1.68 18.90
C MET A 468 4.49 -1.16 19.94
N GLN A 469 4.33 0.09 20.38
CA GLN A 469 5.18 0.68 21.41
C GLN A 469 5.11 -0.07 22.75
N GLY A 470 3.94 -0.63 23.07
CA GLY A 470 3.73 -1.39 24.31
C GLY A 470 4.58 -2.66 24.43
N ILE A 471 5.10 -3.19 23.31
CA ILE A 471 5.84 -4.45 23.26
C ILE A 471 7.29 -4.30 22.77
N THR A 472 7.77 -3.08 22.54
CA THR A 472 9.13 -2.80 22.06
C THR A 472 10.20 -3.49 22.92
N GLY A 473 10.07 -3.43 24.25
CA GLY A 473 11.02 -4.08 25.16
C GLY A 473 11.07 -5.61 25.00
N MET A 474 9.93 -6.24 24.69
CA MET A 474 9.89 -7.69 24.43
C MET A 474 10.61 -8.04 23.13
N PHE A 475 10.48 -7.20 22.10
CA PHE A 475 11.23 -7.38 20.85
C PHE A 475 12.73 -7.24 21.06
N GLU A 476 13.19 -6.26 21.82
CA GLU A 476 14.62 -6.10 22.13
C GLU A 476 15.20 -7.31 22.84
N ASP A 477 14.46 -7.89 23.80
CA ASP A 477 14.87 -9.13 24.47
C ASP A 477 14.94 -10.31 23.49
N GLU A 478 13.95 -10.46 22.62
CA GLU A 478 13.88 -11.55 21.66
C GLU A 478 14.93 -11.43 20.55
N PHE A 479 15.23 -10.22 20.07
CA PHE A 479 16.31 -9.95 19.11
C PHE A 479 17.67 -10.31 19.71
N ARG A 480 17.94 -9.90 20.96
CA ARG A 480 19.18 -10.25 21.68
C ARG A 480 19.30 -11.75 21.87
N LYS A 481 18.23 -12.41 22.30
CA LYS A 481 18.19 -13.85 22.54
C LYS A 481 18.42 -14.69 21.28
N ARG A 482 17.87 -14.26 20.14
CA ARG A 482 18.00 -14.96 18.85
C ARG A 482 19.21 -14.54 18.04
N ASN A 483 19.93 -13.50 18.49
CA ASN A 483 21.04 -12.90 17.75
C ASN A 483 20.62 -12.48 16.32
N ILE A 484 19.47 -11.81 16.21
CA ILE A 484 18.93 -11.31 14.95
C ILE A 484 19.40 -9.86 14.74
N HIS A 485 19.88 -9.57 13.53
CA HIS A 485 20.14 -8.19 13.12
C HIS A 485 18.81 -7.47 12.89
N ALA A 486 18.53 -6.44 13.69
CA ALA A 486 17.30 -5.66 13.59
C ALA A 486 17.61 -4.17 13.64
N ILE A 487 16.95 -3.41 12.77
CA ILE A 487 17.02 -1.95 12.73
C ILE A 487 15.64 -1.40 13.06
N TRP A 488 15.56 -0.55 14.08
CA TRP A 488 14.35 0.21 14.37
C TRP A 488 14.29 1.44 13.44
N MET A 489 13.20 1.58 12.69
CA MET A 489 12.95 2.68 11.78
C MET A 489 11.88 3.61 12.38
N PRO A 490 12.27 4.62 13.18
CA PRO A 490 11.32 5.56 13.75
C PRO A 490 10.65 6.37 12.65
N HIS A 491 9.34 6.51 12.73
CA HIS A 491 8.54 7.31 11.79
C HIS A 491 7.17 7.65 12.38
N ALA A 492 6.46 8.61 11.77
CA ALA A 492 5.11 9.01 12.19
C ALA A 492 4.08 8.77 11.07
N LEU A 493 4.14 7.58 10.47
CA LEU A 493 3.26 7.07 9.41
C LEU A 493 3.14 8.00 8.17
N PRO A 494 2.20 8.97 8.07
CA PRO A 494 2.22 9.99 7.01
C PRO A 494 2.95 11.29 7.37
N ASP A 495 3.22 11.58 8.65
CA ASP A 495 3.79 12.87 9.08
C ASP A 495 5.33 12.87 9.00
N SER A 496 5.86 13.47 7.93
CA SER A 496 7.30 13.60 7.69
C SER A 496 8.00 14.64 8.58
N ARG A 497 7.26 15.44 9.36
CA ARG A 497 7.82 16.48 10.25
C ARG A 497 8.34 15.92 11.56
N THR A 498 7.80 14.79 12.00
CA THR A 498 8.19 14.15 13.27
C THR A 498 9.51 13.41 13.14
N VAL A 499 9.66 12.62 12.06
CA VAL A 499 10.91 11.98 11.69
C VAL A 499 11.11 12.17 10.20
N SER A 500 12.27 12.67 9.80
CA SER A 500 12.58 12.91 8.39
C SER A 500 13.11 11.66 7.69
N ARG A 501 13.00 11.61 6.36
CA ARG A 501 13.62 10.51 5.57
C ARG A 501 15.14 10.46 5.74
N MET A 502 15.78 11.63 5.84
CA MET A 502 17.22 11.73 6.09
C MET A 502 17.62 11.11 7.43
N GLU A 503 16.80 11.29 8.46
CA GLU A 503 17.02 10.65 9.76
C GLU A 503 16.88 9.13 9.69
N ILE A 504 15.85 8.63 9.02
CA ILE A 504 15.72 7.19 8.74
C ILE A 504 16.96 6.66 8.01
N ARG A 505 17.40 7.34 6.95
CA ARG A 505 18.60 6.95 6.20
C ARG A 505 19.84 6.96 7.09
N ARG A 506 20.03 7.97 7.94
CA ARG A 506 21.15 8.06 8.88
C ARG A 506 21.19 6.86 9.82
N ILE A 507 20.05 6.49 10.43
CA ILE A 507 19.97 5.34 11.35
C ILE A 507 20.40 4.05 10.63
N VAL A 508 19.88 3.81 9.43
CA VAL A 508 20.25 2.64 8.63
C VAL A 508 21.73 2.70 8.24
N ASN A 509 22.22 3.84 7.77
CA ASN A 509 23.62 4.02 7.40
C ASN A 509 24.57 3.74 8.58
N ASP A 510 24.28 4.33 9.74
CA ASP A 510 25.08 4.16 10.96
C ASP A 510 25.14 2.70 11.39
N TYR A 511 24.01 1.98 11.29
CA TYR A 511 23.96 0.54 11.55
C TYR A 511 24.80 -0.25 10.54
N MET A 512 24.68 0.04 9.23
CA MET A 512 25.44 -0.65 8.20
C MET A 512 26.96 -0.43 8.31
N PHE A 513 27.39 0.77 8.70
CA PHE A 513 28.81 1.04 8.95
C PHE A 513 29.33 0.43 10.26
N THR A 514 28.58 0.60 11.35
CA THR A 514 29.07 0.33 12.71
C THR A 514 28.87 -1.13 13.11
N VAL A 515 27.74 -1.73 12.73
CA VAL A 515 27.37 -3.09 13.13
C VAL A 515 27.69 -4.09 12.02
N MET A 516 27.33 -3.76 10.77
CA MET A 516 27.55 -4.67 9.64
C MET A 516 28.94 -4.53 9.01
N HIS A 517 29.65 -3.42 9.27
CA HIS A 517 30.97 -3.10 8.69
C HIS A 517 30.99 -3.17 7.16
N GLU A 518 29.92 -2.69 6.53
CA GLU A 518 29.78 -2.72 5.08
C GLU A 518 30.11 -1.38 4.42
N GLU A 519 30.54 -1.47 3.16
CA GLU A 519 30.71 -0.32 2.27
C GLU A 519 29.46 -0.14 1.40
N PRO A 520 28.97 1.10 1.19
CA PRO A 520 27.80 1.35 0.35
C PRO A 520 28.04 0.94 -1.11
N LEU A 521 27.03 0.34 -1.73
CA LEU A 521 27.02 0.03 -3.16
C LEU A 521 26.97 1.29 -4.02
N ASP A 522 26.27 2.33 -3.56
CA ASP A 522 26.23 3.64 -4.18
C ASP A 522 26.39 4.75 -3.11
N PRO A 523 27.61 5.27 -2.91
CA PRO A 523 27.89 6.30 -1.90
C PRO A 523 27.09 7.59 -2.10
N THR A 524 26.58 7.85 -3.30
CA THR A 524 25.77 9.07 -3.56
C THR A 524 24.40 9.02 -2.90
N LEU A 525 23.95 7.84 -2.46
CA LEU A 525 22.67 7.64 -1.78
C LEU A 525 22.77 7.72 -0.25
N LEU A 526 23.97 7.89 0.32
CA LEU A 526 24.16 8.02 1.77
C LEU A 526 23.50 9.29 2.31
N GLU A 527 23.79 10.42 1.67
CA GLU A 527 23.37 11.74 2.10
C GLU A 527 22.91 12.56 0.89
N PHE A 528 21.61 12.83 0.84
CA PHE A 528 21.01 13.77 -0.09
C PHE A 528 19.82 14.45 0.59
N ASP A 529 19.63 15.72 0.26
CA ASP A 529 18.57 16.55 0.82
C ASP A 529 17.26 16.31 0.06
N ASP A 530 16.28 15.74 0.75
CA ASP A 530 14.89 15.55 0.31
C ASP A 530 13.89 16.11 1.34
N SER A 531 14.33 17.12 2.12
CA SER A 531 13.54 17.74 3.19
C SER A 531 12.24 18.40 2.73
N MET A 532 12.19 18.85 1.48
CA MET A 532 11.02 19.46 0.82
C MET A 532 10.49 18.56 -0.28
N SER A 533 10.62 17.24 -0.10
CA SER A 533 10.16 16.32 -1.12
C SER A 533 8.69 16.50 -1.34
N TRP A 534 8.32 16.49 -2.62
CA TRP A 534 6.96 16.21 -3.02
C TRP A 534 6.63 14.83 -2.46
#